data_AF-A0A7V2T1V9-F1
#
_entry.id   AF-A0A7V2T1V9-F1
#
_cell.length_a   1.000
_cell.length_b   1.000
_cell.length_c   1.000
_cell.angle_alpha   90.00
_cell.angle_beta   90.00
_cell.angle_gamma   90.00
#
_symmetry.space_group_name_H-M   'P 1'
#
loop_
_entity.id
_entity.type
_entity.pdbx_description
1 polymer ?
#
loop_
_entity_poly.entity_id
_entity_poly.type
_entity_poly.pdbx_seq_one_letter_code
_entity_poly.pdbx_strand_id
1 'polypeptide(L)'
;MKKENYTFVVLQDQLSCYRYSNEKWKVEPIEGETYLQLNKGQQISWDDLLNKLNQRHNSEHKLANTCITLIRSDADFIDDFSNVVERYDCTTWQVVLVENLLSQEQISSLKLESIRQDLLPKTRLAEYLADRKQESIALKIQQTKDLLEKESQLKKSQKKNELLLEEIQKTEYLLEEKDSQLRKLQKKNKLLLNETQQTKDLLEEKDSQLRTLQKTNEPLLNEIKQTKKLAEEKDTQLRKAWKINEALLEDAKVIQAPDTRYLITYLPLFFSDVWTKITMSDIACFSESQFIPEIPSPYQEPSNDCLHRLKRRFQKLSEIKQASILECCSDLQHQYEVRRLARHLLEKKQ
;
A
#
# COMPACT_ATOMS: atom_id res chain seq x y z
N MET A 1 16.02 96.21 37.41
CA MET A 1 16.02 96.04 38.87
C MET A 1 15.48 94.65 39.19
N LYS A 2 16.10 93.90 40.11
CA LYS A 2 15.56 92.59 40.53
C LYS A 2 14.32 92.86 41.38
N LYS A 3 13.16 92.32 40.98
CA LYS A 3 11.95 92.37 41.81
C LYS A 3 12.12 91.45 43.01
N GLU A 4 11.73 91.90 44.19
CA GLU A 4 11.71 91.05 45.37
C GLU A 4 10.47 90.16 45.35
N ASN A 5 10.59 88.88 45.71
CA ASN A 5 9.45 87.96 45.72
C ASN A 5 9.01 87.67 47.14
N TYR A 6 7.76 87.98 47.42
CA TYR A 6 7.08 87.65 48.66
C TYR A 6 6.01 86.62 48.40
N THR A 7 5.93 85.62 49.28
CA THR A 7 4.88 84.63 49.26
C THR A 7 4.16 84.64 50.59
N PHE A 8 2.89 84.98 50.57
CA PHE A 8 1.99 84.79 51.70
C PHE A 8 1.36 83.41 51.59
N VAL A 9 1.38 82.64 52.67
CA VAL A 9 0.79 81.31 52.74
C VAL A 9 -0.26 81.30 53.84
N VAL A 10 -1.50 81.01 53.47
CA VAL A 10 -2.64 80.89 54.38
C VAL A 10 -3.08 79.43 54.39
N LEU A 11 -2.77 78.73 55.48
CA LEU A 11 -3.07 77.32 55.69
C LEU A 11 -3.50 77.09 57.14
N GLN A 12 -4.51 76.24 57.35
CA GLN A 12 -4.94 75.82 58.70
C GLN A 12 -5.14 76.99 59.69
N ASP A 13 -5.80 78.06 59.25
CA ASP A 13 -6.01 79.29 60.03
C ASP A 13 -4.70 79.98 60.47
N GLN A 14 -3.60 79.82 59.74
CA GLN A 14 -2.34 80.51 59.98
C GLN A 14 -1.90 81.28 58.73
N LEU A 15 -1.48 82.52 58.92
CA LEU A 15 -0.85 83.34 57.88
C LEU A 15 0.66 83.41 58.13
N SER A 16 1.43 83.00 57.13
CA SER A 16 2.90 83.11 57.14
C SER A 16 3.39 83.88 55.92
N CYS A 17 4.48 84.63 56.07
CA CYS A 17 5.09 85.41 54.99
C CYS A 17 6.52 84.91 54.76
N TYR A 18 6.85 84.71 53.49
CA TYR A 18 8.16 84.26 53.06
C TYR A 18 8.73 85.21 52.02
N ARG A 19 10.02 85.50 52.14
CA ARG A 19 10.77 86.28 51.17
C ARG A 19 11.80 85.41 50.48
N TYR A 20 11.88 85.54 49.16
CA TYR A 20 12.96 84.94 48.39
C TYR A 20 14.14 85.90 48.28
N SER A 21 15.27 85.54 48.88
CA SER A 21 16.50 86.33 48.86
C SER A 21 17.72 85.40 48.87
N ASN A 22 18.73 85.69 48.04
CA ASN A 22 19.95 84.89 47.89
C ASN A 22 19.66 83.41 47.59
N GLU A 23 18.78 83.15 46.63
CA GLU A 23 18.39 81.81 46.18
C GLU A 23 17.74 80.91 47.25
N LYS A 24 17.31 81.49 48.38
CA LYS A 24 16.68 80.77 49.48
C LYS A 24 15.44 81.49 49.97
N TRP A 25 14.43 80.70 50.35
CA TRP A 25 13.25 81.20 51.04
C TRP A 25 13.55 81.44 52.52
N LYS A 26 13.29 82.66 53.00
CA LYS A 26 13.40 83.06 54.39
C LYS A 26 12.01 83.42 54.93
N VAL A 27 11.70 83.08 56.17
CA VAL A 27 10.48 83.62 56.81
C VAL A 27 10.70 85.09 57.10
N GLU A 28 9.72 85.88 56.72
CA GLU A 28 9.62 87.28 57.04
C GLU A 28 8.61 87.44 58.18
N PRO A 29 9.03 87.89 59.37
CA PRO A 29 8.16 87.89 60.54
C PRO A 29 7.03 88.91 60.37
N ILE A 30 5.79 88.53 60.63
CA ILE A 30 4.63 89.42 60.62
C ILE A 30 4.38 89.85 62.06
N GLU A 31 4.38 91.16 62.32
CA GLU A 31 4.25 91.71 63.69
C GLU A 31 5.28 91.21 64.73
N GLY A 32 6.40 90.64 64.26
CA GLY A 32 7.44 90.06 65.12
C GLY A 32 7.33 88.55 65.29
N GLU A 33 6.24 87.93 64.81
CA GLU A 33 6.00 86.50 64.87
C GLU A 33 6.28 85.80 63.52
N THR A 34 6.58 84.50 63.55
CA THR A 34 6.86 83.72 62.34
C THR A 34 5.61 83.34 61.53
N TYR A 35 4.45 83.39 62.18
CA TYR A 35 3.13 83.25 61.59
C TYR A 35 2.13 84.03 62.47
N LEU A 36 1.01 84.45 61.89
CA LEU A 36 -0.14 84.98 62.63
C LEU A 36 -1.23 83.91 62.70
N GLN A 37 -1.70 83.62 63.91
CA GLN A 37 -2.87 82.76 64.10
C GLN A 37 -4.15 83.55 63.78
N LEU A 38 -4.92 83.06 62.82
CA LEU A 38 -6.22 83.58 62.46
C LEU A 38 -7.28 82.84 63.29
N ASN A 39 -8.23 83.57 63.89
CA ASN A 39 -9.38 82.93 64.50
C ASN A 39 -10.37 82.51 63.42
N LYS A 40 -11.18 81.46 63.68
CA LYS A 40 -12.23 81.04 62.75
C LYS A 40 -13.16 82.22 62.42
N GLY A 41 -13.21 82.59 61.14
CA GLY A 41 -14.03 83.70 60.64
C GLY A 41 -13.38 85.09 60.71
N GLN A 42 -12.13 85.21 61.18
CA GLN A 42 -11.39 86.46 61.15
C GLN A 42 -10.92 86.77 59.73
N GLN A 43 -11.41 87.88 59.15
CA GLN A 43 -10.93 88.37 57.86
C GLN A 43 -9.53 88.95 58.01
N ILE A 44 -8.62 88.54 57.13
CA ILE A 44 -7.26 89.08 57.08
C ILE A 44 -7.34 90.53 56.58
N SER A 45 -6.84 91.48 57.37
CA SER A 45 -6.66 92.87 56.92
C SER A 45 -5.44 92.96 56.01
N TRP A 46 -5.63 92.70 54.71
CA TRP A 46 -4.56 92.77 53.72
C TRP A 46 -3.93 94.16 53.60
N ASP A 47 -4.72 95.21 53.84
CA ASP A 47 -4.26 96.60 53.80
C ASP A 47 -3.23 96.86 54.89
N ASP A 48 -3.51 96.46 56.13
CA ASP A 48 -2.57 96.61 57.24
C ASP A 48 -1.28 95.82 57.02
N LEU A 49 -1.39 94.60 56.48
CA LEU A 49 -0.24 93.75 56.20
C LEU A 49 0.66 94.33 55.10
N LEU A 50 0.08 94.79 54.00
CA LEU A 50 0.83 95.39 52.90
C LEU A 50 1.36 96.78 53.27
N ASN A 51 0.65 97.54 54.10
CA ASN A 51 1.15 98.79 54.68
C ASN A 51 2.41 98.54 55.52
N LYS A 52 2.38 97.55 56.42
CA LYS A 52 3.53 97.18 57.26
C LYS A 52 4.69 96.66 56.42
N LEU A 53 4.42 95.86 55.39
CA LEU A 53 5.44 95.41 54.44
C LEU A 53 6.09 96.62 53.74
N ASN A 54 5.27 97.56 53.26
CA ASN A 54 5.73 98.75 52.57
C ASN A 54 6.59 99.67 53.47
N GLN A 55 6.15 99.91 54.71
CA GLN A 55 6.88 100.71 55.69
C GLN A 55 8.25 100.11 56.01
N ARG A 56 8.35 98.79 56.12
CA ARG A 56 9.63 98.09 56.36
C ARG A 56 10.60 98.17 55.19
N HIS A 57 10.07 98.24 53.98
CA HIS A 57 10.88 98.48 52.78
C HIS A 57 11.35 99.92 52.64
N ASN A 58 10.86 100.83 53.47
CA ASN A 58 11.17 102.26 53.43
C ASN A 58 11.09 102.82 52.00
N SER A 59 10.08 102.39 51.25
CA SER A 59 10.03 102.56 49.80
C SER A 59 9.29 103.85 49.43
N GLU A 60 9.99 104.76 48.75
CA GLU A 60 9.37 105.90 48.05
C GLU A 60 8.45 105.46 46.89
N HIS A 61 8.53 104.18 46.48
CA HIS A 61 7.82 103.62 45.32
C HIS A 61 6.81 102.54 45.71
N LYS A 62 6.31 102.59 46.95
CA LYS A 62 5.41 101.57 47.53
C LYS A 62 5.94 100.14 47.28
N LEU A 63 5.11 99.26 46.70
CA LEU A 63 5.44 97.86 46.36
C LEU A 63 5.61 97.62 44.85
N ALA A 64 5.90 98.66 44.05
CA ALA A 64 5.99 98.54 42.58
C ALA A 64 7.08 97.58 42.07
N ASN A 65 8.16 97.43 42.84
CA ASN A 65 9.26 96.51 42.55
C ASN A 65 9.13 95.15 43.25
N THR A 66 7.92 94.81 43.70
CA THR A 66 7.64 93.59 44.45
C THR A 66 6.76 92.65 43.64
N CYS A 67 7.07 91.36 43.69
CA CYS A 67 6.23 90.28 43.19
C CYS A 67 5.56 89.58 44.38
N ILE A 68 4.24 89.56 44.42
CA ILE A 68 3.49 88.98 45.54
C ILE A 68 2.77 87.71 45.08
N THR A 69 3.09 86.59 45.70
CA THR A 69 2.37 85.33 45.55
C THR A 69 1.52 85.09 46.77
N LEU A 70 0.24 84.77 46.60
CA LEU A 70 -0.63 84.37 47.68
C LEU A 70 -1.04 82.92 47.47
N ILE A 71 -0.66 82.04 48.41
CA ILE A 71 -1.06 80.65 48.44
C ILE A 71 -2.18 80.47 49.47
N ARG A 72 -3.35 80.00 49.03
CA ARG A 72 -4.51 79.80 49.93
C ARG A 72 -5.45 78.71 49.38
N SER A 73 -6.34 78.20 50.22
CA SER A 73 -7.22 77.07 49.88
C SER A 73 -8.59 77.48 49.31
N ASP A 74 -9.02 78.72 49.51
CA ASP A 74 -10.28 79.28 48.99
C ASP A 74 -10.00 80.37 47.93
N ALA A 75 -11.04 80.87 47.27
CA ALA A 75 -10.93 81.94 46.27
C ALA A 75 -11.67 83.24 46.67
N ASP A 76 -12.41 83.21 47.80
CA ASP A 76 -13.36 84.25 48.19
C ASP A 76 -12.73 85.61 48.54
N PHE A 77 -11.40 85.68 48.62
CA PHE A 77 -10.64 86.89 48.97
C PHE A 77 -10.00 87.59 47.76
N ILE A 78 -10.08 87.03 46.55
CA ILE A 78 -9.30 87.50 45.40
C ILE A 78 -9.64 88.95 45.06
N ASP A 79 -10.92 89.31 45.07
CA ASP A 79 -11.37 90.67 44.77
C ASP A 79 -10.83 91.66 45.82
N ASP A 80 -10.97 91.35 47.10
CA ASP A 80 -10.43 92.17 48.20
C ASP A 80 -8.90 92.32 48.11
N PHE A 81 -8.19 91.22 47.85
CA PHE A 81 -6.73 91.22 47.76
C PHE A 81 -6.23 91.99 46.55
N SER A 82 -6.85 91.81 45.37
CA SER A 82 -6.48 92.51 44.15
C SER A 82 -6.60 94.03 44.30
N ASN A 83 -7.74 94.50 44.86
CA ASN A 83 -7.98 95.90 45.15
C ASN A 83 -6.92 96.49 46.10
N VAL A 84 -6.50 95.72 47.11
CA VAL A 84 -5.47 96.18 48.04
C VAL A 84 -4.10 96.25 47.36
N VAL A 85 -3.71 95.21 46.63
CA VAL A 85 -2.40 95.13 45.95
C VAL A 85 -2.23 96.25 44.92
N GLU A 86 -3.30 96.62 44.20
CA GLU A 86 -3.31 97.75 43.27
C GLU A 86 -3.05 99.10 43.98
N ARG A 87 -3.61 99.34 45.17
CA ARG A 87 -3.36 100.59 45.93
C ARG A 87 -1.88 100.79 46.31
N TYR A 88 -1.12 99.70 46.39
CA TYR A 88 0.32 99.69 46.66
C TYR A 88 1.19 99.67 45.38
N ASP A 89 0.61 99.92 44.20
CA ASP A 89 1.28 99.98 42.90
C ASP A 89 1.98 98.67 42.49
N CYS A 90 1.60 97.53 43.09
CA CYS A 90 2.20 96.24 42.82
C CYS A 90 1.61 95.62 41.53
N THR A 91 2.39 95.65 40.46
CA THR A 91 1.98 95.19 39.12
C THR A 91 2.19 93.70 38.87
N THR A 92 2.88 93.01 39.78
CA THR A 92 3.23 91.60 39.64
C THR A 92 2.72 90.84 40.85
N TRP A 93 1.56 90.23 40.72
CA TRP A 93 1.02 89.37 41.76
C TRP A 93 0.33 88.14 41.15
N GLN A 94 0.24 87.08 41.94
CA GLN A 94 -0.44 85.85 41.56
C GLN A 94 -1.08 85.20 42.78
N VAL A 95 -2.23 84.56 42.57
CA VAL A 95 -2.89 83.72 43.57
C VAL A 95 -2.77 82.27 43.11
N VAL A 96 -2.27 81.41 43.99
CA VAL A 96 -2.11 79.98 43.73
C VAL A 96 -2.95 79.20 44.74
N LEU A 97 -3.95 78.48 44.25
CA LEU A 97 -4.75 77.61 45.09
C LEU A 97 -3.89 76.42 45.56
N VAL A 98 -3.91 76.14 46.86
CA VAL A 98 -3.12 75.06 47.49
C VAL A 98 -3.44 73.71 46.83
N GLU A 99 -4.70 73.50 46.50
CA GLU A 99 -5.20 72.28 45.84
C GLU A 99 -4.54 72.01 44.48
N ASN A 100 -4.02 73.06 43.82
CA ASN A 100 -3.28 72.91 42.57
C ASN A 100 -1.82 72.50 42.77
N LEU A 101 -1.30 72.62 44.00
CA LEU A 101 0.11 72.35 44.34
C LEU A 101 0.31 71.05 45.12
N LEU A 102 -0.71 70.61 45.88
CA LEU A 102 -0.65 69.48 46.80
C LEU A 102 -1.97 68.70 46.81
N SER A 103 -1.90 67.38 47.00
CA SER A 103 -3.10 66.56 47.22
C SER A 103 -3.69 66.81 48.63
N GLN A 104 -5.00 66.55 48.82
CA GLN A 104 -5.67 66.77 50.12
C GLN A 104 -4.98 66.08 51.31
N GLU A 105 -4.41 64.89 51.09
CA GLU A 105 -3.65 64.17 52.11
C GLU A 105 -2.38 64.93 52.54
N GLN A 106 -1.67 65.53 51.58
CA GLN A 106 -0.45 66.31 51.83
C GLN A 106 -0.73 67.63 52.55
N ILE A 107 -1.89 68.24 52.30
CA ILE A 107 -2.32 69.50 52.94
C ILE A 107 -2.55 69.31 54.44
N SER A 108 -3.12 68.17 54.84
CA SER A 108 -3.43 67.87 56.24
C SER A 108 -2.19 67.61 57.11
N SER A 109 -1.09 67.12 56.51
CA SER A 109 0.15 66.77 57.20
C SER A 109 1.25 67.82 57.09
N LEU A 110 0.98 68.97 56.47
CA LEU A 110 2.01 69.94 56.11
C LEU A 110 2.55 70.65 57.37
N LYS A 111 3.86 70.52 57.62
CA LYS A 111 4.56 71.29 58.66
C LYS A 111 5.08 72.62 58.12
N LEU A 112 5.25 73.59 59.01
CA LEU A 112 5.73 74.94 58.64
C LEU A 112 7.13 74.92 57.98
N GLU A 113 7.97 73.95 58.34
CA GLU A 113 9.29 73.74 57.71
C GLU A 113 9.17 73.18 56.29
N SER A 114 8.20 72.30 56.04
CA SER A 114 7.95 71.67 54.73
C SER A 114 7.44 72.67 53.70
N ILE A 115 6.75 73.74 54.13
CA ILE A 115 6.31 74.83 53.24
C ILE A 115 7.49 75.39 52.44
N ARG A 116 8.63 75.65 53.11
CA ARG A 116 9.80 76.25 52.45
C ARG A 116 10.49 75.34 51.45
N GLN A 117 10.51 74.04 51.73
CA GLN A 117 11.25 73.05 50.94
C GLN A 117 10.41 72.50 49.79
N ASP A 118 9.10 72.30 50.01
CA ASP A 118 8.27 71.53 49.09
C ASP A 118 7.21 72.37 48.36
N LEU A 119 6.70 73.43 49.01
CA LEU A 119 5.60 74.23 48.48
C LEU A 119 6.10 75.48 47.74
N LEU A 120 6.98 76.27 48.36
CA LEU A 120 7.45 77.54 47.80
C LEU A 120 8.24 77.40 46.48
N PRO A 121 9.06 76.36 46.23
CA PRO A 121 9.70 76.20 44.93
C PRO A 121 8.71 76.02 43.77
N LYS A 122 7.53 75.43 44.04
CA LYS A 122 6.50 75.15 43.03
C LYS A 122 5.72 76.38 42.58
N THR A 123 5.82 77.51 43.28
CA THR A 123 5.14 78.76 42.89
C THR A 123 5.80 79.49 41.72
N ARG A 124 6.96 79.00 41.24
CA ARG A 124 7.62 79.48 40.03
C ARG A 124 7.04 78.79 38.78
N LEU A 125 5.79 79.13 38.44
CA LEU A 125 4.95 78.47 37.42
C LEU A 125 5.59 78.28 36.03
N ALA A 126 6.47 79.17 35.58
CA ALA A 126 7.04 79.12 34.22
C ALA A 126 8.01 77.94 34.00
N GLU A 127 8.81 77.59 35.00
CA GLU A 127 9.78 76.48 34.92
C GLU A 127 9.03 75.13 35.02
N TYR A 128 8.04 75.04 35.91
CA TYR A 128 7.20 73.86 36.10
C TYR A 128 6.37 73.48 34.85
N LEU A 129 5.81 74.45 34.14
CA LEU A 129 5.02 74.20 32.92
C LEU A 129 5.88 73.73 31.74
N ALA A 130 7.16 74.14 31.67
CA ALA A 130 8.09 73.70 30.64
C ALA A 130 8.42 72.21 30.79
N ASP A 131 8.72 71.77 32.03
CA ASP A 131 9.03 70.37 32.34
C ASP A 131 7.86 69.44 32.03
N ARG A 132 6.64 69.82 32.42
CA ARG A 132 5.39 69.09 32.10
C ARG A 132 5.17 68.92 30.59
N LYS A 133 5.50 69.92 29.78
CA LYS A 133 5.36 69.85 28.32
C LYS A 133 6.38 68.87 27.73
N GLN A 134 7.59 68.85 28.27
CA GLN A 134 8.66 67.95 27.84
C GLN A 134 8.37 66.49 28.21
N GLU A 135 7.81 66.24 29.39
CA GLU A 135 7.32 64.92 29.81
C GLU A 135 6.20 64.41 28.88
N SER A 136 5.23 65.28 28.52
CA SER A 136 4.16 64.91 27.61
C SER A 136 4.67 64.53 26.21
N ILE A 137 5.68 65.24 25.71
CA ILE A 137 6.32 64.92 24.43
C ILE A 137 7.08 63.60 24.52
N ALA A 138 7.83 63.38 25.59
CA ALA A 138 8.56 62.13 25.81
C ALA A 138 7.61 60.92 25.88
N LEU A 139 6.48 61.06 26.58
CA LEU A 139 5.45 60.02 26.65
C LEU A 139 4.87 59.70 25.26
N LYS A 140 4.55 60.72 24.48
CA LYS A 140 4.07 60.54 23.10
C LYS A 140 5.10 59.82 22.24
N ILE A 141 6.38 60.23 22.31
CA ILE A 141 7.47 59.58 21.57
C ILE A 141 7.58 58.09 21.94
N GLN A 142 7.47 57.76 23.23
CA GLN A 142 7.54 56.37 23.67
C GLN A 142 6.36 55.54 23.12
N GLN A 143 5.14 56.08 23.18
CA GLN A 143 3.96 55.43 22.60
C GLN A 143 4.13 55.17 21.09
N THR A 144 4.70 56.13 20.35
CA THR A 144 4.94 55.95 18.91
C THR A 144 5.99 54.88 18.63
N LYS A 145 7.05 54.79 19.46
CA LYS A 145 8.07 53.74 19.34
C LYS A 145 7.47 52.37 19.57
N ASP A 146 6.67 52.20 20.62
CA ASP A 146 6.02 50.93 20.95
C ASP A 146 5.06 50.50 19.83
N LEU A 147 4.32 51.45 19.23
CA LEU A 147 3.47 51.19 18.06
C LEU A 147 4.28 50.75 16.84
N LEU A 148 5.39 51.44 16.54
CA LEU A 148 6.26 51.10 15.41
C LEU A 148 6.89 49.70 15.58
N GLU A 149 7.26 49.34 16.80
CA GLU A 149 7.78 48.01 17.11
C GLU A 149 6.71 46.93 16.90
N LYS A 150 5.49 47.17 17.38
CA LYS A 150 4.33 46.29 17.14
C LYS A 150 4.04 46.12 15.64
N GLU A 151 4.08 47.20 14.86
CA GLU A 151 3.89 47.12 13.40
C GLU A 151 4.99 46.32 12.71
N SER A 152 6.25 46.47 13.14
CA SER A 152 7.38 45.69 12.63
C SER A 152 7.21 44.19 12.92
N GLN A 153 6.79 43.85 14.14
CA GLN A 153 6.48 42.47 14.52
C GLN A 153 5.30 41.90 13.73
N LEU A 154 4.24 42.71 13.54
CA LEU A 154 3.07 42.32 12.75
C LEU A 154 3.46 42.02 11.29
N LYS A 155 4.27 42.88 10.66
CA LYS A 155 4.77 42.65 9.29
C LYS A 155 5.60 41.36 9.17
N LYS A 156 6.44 41.06 10.16
CA LYS A 156 7.19 39.79 10.21
C LYS A 156 6.25 38.60 10.33
N SER A 157 5.22 38.70 11.17
CA SER A 157 4.22 37.64 11.33
C SER A 157 3.36 37.45 10.07
N GLN A 158 2.97 38.52 9.39
CA GLN A 158 2.25 38.49 8.11
C GLN A 158 3.06 37.76 7.04
N LYS A 159 4.33 38.12 6.87
CA LYS A 159 5.22 37.44 5.91
C LYS A 159 5.40 35.95 6.23
N LYS A 160 5.46 35.59 7.51
CA LYS A 160 5.52 34.17 7.93
C LYS A 160 4.24 33.43 7.56
N ASN A 161 3.08 34.05 7.76
CA ASN A 161 1.78 33.46 7.41
C ASN A 161 1.61 33.29 5.91
N GLU A 162 2.08 34.23 5.09
CA GLU A 162 2.08 34.13 3.62
C GLU A 162 2.91 32.92 3.15
N LEU A 163 4.14 32.78 3.66
CA LEU A 163 4.99 31.63 3.35
C LEU A 163 4.35 30.29 3.74
N LEU A 164 3.67 30.26 4.90
CA LEU A 164 3.01 29.08 5.39
C LEU A 164 1.78 28.72 4.53
N LEU A 165 1.07 29.73 4.00
CA LEU A 165 -0.04 29.54 3.07
C LEU A 165 0.43 28.92 1.75
N GLU A 166 1.56 29.37 1.20
CA GLU A 166 2.15 28.78 0.00
C GLU A 166 2.57 27.32 0.21
N GLU A 167 3.08 26.99 1.40
CA GLU A 167 3.45 25.63 1.76
C GLU A 167 2.22 24.72 1.90
N ILE A 168 1.14 25.24 2.51
CA ILE A 168 -0.15 24.54 2.57
C ILE A 168 -0.66 24.24 1.16
N GLN A 169 -0.68 25.22 0.25
CA GLN A 169 -1.13 24.99 -1.13
C GLN A 169 -0.30 23.92 -1.88
N LYS A 170 1.03 23.92 -1.68
CA LYS A 170 1.91 22.88 -2.26
C LYS A 170 1.59 21.50 -1.72
N THR A 171 1.34 21.39 -0.40
CA THR A 171 1.01 20.12 0.24
C THR A 171 -0.38 19.61 -0.16
N GLU A 172 -1.37 20.50 -0.31
CA GLU A 172 -2.70 20.16 -0.82
C GLU A 172 -2.63 19.60 -2.24
N TYR A 173 -1.88 20.26 -3.14
CA TYR A 173 -1.69 19.76 -4.51
C TYR A 173 -1.06 18.35 -4.53
N LEU A 174 -0.02 18.13 -3.72
CA LEU A 174 0.61 16.81 -3.61
C LEU A 174 -0.34 15.75 -3.05
N LEU A 175 -1.21 16.13 -2.10
CA LEU A 175 -2.21 15.23 -1.54
C LEU A 175 -3.24 14.81 -2.58
N GLU A 176 -3.75 15.75 -3.38
CA GLU A 176 -4.67 15.45 -4.49
C GLU A 176 -4.06 14.51 -5.53
N GLU A 177 -2.77 14.71 -5.86
CA GLU A 177 -2.04 13.82 -6.76
C GLU A 177 -1.96 12.39 -6.18
N LYS A 178 -1.65 12.26 -4.89
CA LYS A 178 -1.56 10.97 -4.19
C LYS A 178 -2.90 10.27 -4.11
N ASP A 179 -3.98 11.00 -3.85
CA ASP A 179 -5.34 10.45 -3.85
C ASP A 179 -5.77 9.94 -5.24
N SER A 180 -5.39 10.66 -6.30
CA SER A 180 -5.60 10.21 -7.67
C SER A 180 -4.84 8.91 -7.97
N GLN A 181 -3.59 8.80 -7.53
CA GLN A 181 -2.79 7.57 -7.63
C GLN A 181 -3.43 6.41 -6.85
N LEU A 182 -3.90 6.67 -5.63
CA LEU A 182 -4.57 5.68 -4.79
C LEU A 182 -5.85 5.14 -5.45
N ARG A 183 -6.68 6.03 -6.02
CA ARG A 183 -7.90 5.63 -6.77
C ARG A 183 -7.56 4.74 -7.96
N LYS A 184 -6.48 5.04 -8.70
CA LYS A 184 -6.02 4.18 -9.81
C LYS A 184 -5.60 2.80 -9.33
N LEU A 185 -4.84 2.72 -8.23
CA LEU A 185 -4.42 1.45 -7.64
C LEU A 185 -5.60 0.64 -7.10
N GLN A 186 -6.57 1.27 -6.45
CA GLN A 186 -7.79 0.61 -5.98
C GLN A 186 -8.59 0.01 -7.14
N LYS A 187 -8.74 0.72 -8.26
CA LYS A 187 -9.37 0.17 -9.47
C LYS A 187 -8.61 -1.04 -10.01
N LYS A 188 -7.26 -0.98 -10.06
CA LYS A 188 -6.42 -2.09 -10.51
C LYS A 188 -6.54 -3.31 -9.59
N ASN A 189 -6.53 -3.11 -8.28
CA ASN A 189 -6.70 -4.21 -7.31
C ASN A 189 -8.07 -4.87 -7.44
N LYS A 190 -9.13 -4.09 -7.68
CA LYS A 190 -10.48 -4.64 -7.93
C LYS A 190 -10.51 -5.50 -9.20
N LEU A 191 -9.82 -5.07 -10.27
CA LEU A 191 -9.72 -5.84 -11.50
C LEU A 191 -8.95 -7.15 -11.26
N LEU A 192 -7.79 -7.09 -10.61
CA LEU A 192 -6.98 -8.27 -10.28
C LEU A 192 -7.74 -9.26 -9.39
N LEU A 193 -8.55 -8.77 -8.44
CA LEU A 193 -9.38 -9.63 -7.60
C LEU A 193 -10.40 -10.41 -8.44
N ASN A 194 -11.04 -9.75 -9.41
CA ASN A 194 -11.97 -10.40 -10.32
C ASN A 194 -11.27 -11.44 -11.22
N GLU A 195 -10.10 -11.11 -11.77
CA GLU A 195 -9.27 -12.05 -12.56
C GLU A 195 -8.84 -13.27 -11.72
N THR A 196 -8.48 -13.05 -10.45
CA THR A 196 -8.11 -14.12 -9.52
C THR A 196 -9.31 -15.02 -9.23
N GLN A 197 -10.51 -14.46 -9.07
CA GLN A 197 -11.72 -15.26 -8.86
C GLN A 197 -12.05 -16.08 -10.12
N GLN A 198 -11.96 -15.49 -11.31
CA GLN A 198 -12.21 -16.21 -12.57
C GLN A 198 -11.22 -17.36 -12.77
N THR A 199 -9.94 -17.17 -12.46
CA THR A 199 -8.94 -18.24 -12.57
C THR A 199 -9.18 -19.35 -11.55
N LYS A 200 -9.64 -19.00 -10.34
CA LYS A 200 -10.03 -19.97 -9.33
C LYS A 200 -11.24 -20.81 -9.78
N ASP A 201 -12.29 -20.18 -10.29
CA ASP A 201 -13.49 -20.88 -10.77
C ASP A 201 -13.15 -21.83 -11.93
N LEU A 202 -12.30 -21.38 -12.86
CA LEU A 202 -11.81 -22.21 -13.97
C LEU A 202 -10.97 -23.40 -13.46
N LEU A 203 -10.15 -23.20 -12.43
CA LEU A 203 -9.37 -24.27 -11.83
C LEU A 203 -10.27 -25.33 -11.17
N GLU A 204 -11.29 -24.91 -10.42
CA GLU A 204 -12.28 -25.79 -9.81
C GLU A 204 -13.07 -26.61 -10.87
N GLU A 205 -13.40 -25.99 -12.01
CA GLU A 205 -14.00 -26.67 -13.15
C GLU A 205 -13.05 -27.73 -13.74
N LYS A 206 -11.77 -27.38 -13.95
CA LYS A 206 -10.76 -28.29 -14.50
C LYS A 206 -10.47 -29.47 -13.57
N ASP A 207 -10.40 -29.23 -12.27
CA ASP A 207 -10.26 -30.29 -11.27
C ASP A 207 -11.47 -31.24 -11.26
N SER A 208 -12.67 -30.69 -11.43
CA SER A 208 -13.89 -31.50 -11.57
C SER A 208 -13.85 -32.36 -12.84
N GLN A 209 -13.43 -31.79 -13.97
CA GLN A 209 -13.22 -32.52 -15.23
C GLN A 209 -12.19 -33.64 -15.05
N LEU A 210 -11.04 -33.36 -14.42
CA LEU A 210 -10.01 -34.37 -14.15
C LEU A 210 -10.54 -35.52 -13.30
N ARG A 211 -11.32 -35.24 -12.25
CA ARG A 211 -11.95 -36.29 -11.43
C ARG A 211 -12.91 -37.16 -12.24
N THR A 212 -13.70 -36.57 -13.15
CA THR A 212 -14.59 -37.35 -14.02
C THR A 212 -13.80 -38.25 -14.98
N LEU A 213 -12.76 -37.72 -15.61
CA LEU A 213 -11.89 -38.48 -16.51
C LEU A 213 -11.15 -39.62 -15.79
N GLN A 214 -10.71 -39.39 -14.56
CA GLN A 214 -10.09 -40.43 -13.73
C GLN A 214 -11.10 -41.56 -13.44
N LYS A 215 -12.34 -41.21 -13.05
CA LYS A 215 -13.41 -42.19 -12.82
C LYS A 215 -13.79 -42.98 -14.07
N THR A 216 -13.73 -42.39 -15.27
CA THR A 216 -14.01 -43.12 -16.52
C THR A 216 -12.82 -43.96 -17.00
N ASN A 217 -11.59 -43.53 -16.76
CA ASN A 217 -10.41 -44.27 -17.19
C ASN A 217 -10.11 -45.51 -16.34
N GLU A 218 -10.47 -45.49 -15.06
CA GLU A 218 -10.28 -46.63 -14.15
C GLU A 218 -11.01 -47.92 -14.59
N PRO A 219 -12.31 -47.92 -14.95
CA PRO A 219 -12.99 -49.11 -15.47
C PRO A 219 -12.42 -49.55 -16.84
N LEU A 220 -12.09 -48.60 -17.72
CA LEU A 220 -11.46 -48.92 -19.01
C LEU A 220 -10.11 -49.63 -18.83
N LEU A 221 -9.29 -49.19 -17.86
CA LEU A 221 -8.03 -49.85 -17.55
C LEU A 221 -8.26 -51.29 -17.04
N ASN A 222 -9.31 -51.50 -16.26
CA ASN A 222 -9.68 -52.84 -15.78
C ASN A 222 -10.19 -53.72 -16.93
N GLU A 223 -10.96 -53.18 -17.87
CA GLU A 223 -11.41 -53.87 -19.07
C GLU A 223 -10.23 -54.25 -19.99
N ILE A 224 -9.26 -53.34 -20.19
CA ILE A 224 -8.03 -53.64 -20.92
C ILE A 224 -7.25 -54.77 -20.23
N LYS A 225 -7.18 -54.78 -18.90
CA LYS A 225 -6.52 -55.88 -18.16
C LYS A 225 -7.26 -57.21 -18.35
N GLN A 226 -8.59 -57.20 -18.33
CA GLN A 226 -9.41 -58.41 -18.52
C GLN A 226 -9.28 -58.96 -19.95
N THR A 227 -9.38 -58.09 -20.96
CA THR A 227 -9.23 -58.47 -22.37
C THR A 227 -7.83 -59.01 -22.67
N LYS A 228 -6.78 -58.43 -22.07
CA LYS A 228 -5.41 -58.98 -22.17
C LYS A 228 -5.31 -60.40 -21.60
N LYS A 229 -5.84 -60.65 -20.40
CA LYS A 229 -5.86 -62.00 -19.80
C LYS A 229 -6.62 -63.00 -20.68
N LEU A 230 -7.78 -62.59 -21.21
CA LEU A 230 -8.57 -63.43 -22.09
C LEU A 230 -7.84 -63.73 -23.40
N ALA A 231 -7.14 -62.76 -23.98
CA ALA A 231 -6.31 -62.95 -25.17
C ALA A 231 -5.16 -63.93 -24.90
N GLU A 232 -4.46 -63.80 -23.76
CA GLU A 232 -3.43 -64.75 -23.33
C GLU A 232 -3.99 -66.16 -23.17
N GLU A 233 -5.16 -66.33 -22.55
CA GLU A 233 -5.84 -67.62 -22.44
C GLU A 233 -6.18 -68.21 -23.83
N LYS A 234 -6.73 -67.41 -24.75
CA LYS A 234 -7.05 -67.84 -26.12
C LYS A 234 -5.81 -68.25 -26.90
N ASP A 235 -4.70 -67.53 -26.77
CA ASP A 235 -3.43 -67.89 -27.40
C ASP A 235 -2.91 -69.23 -26.87
N THR A 236 -3.00 -69.48 -25.57
CA THR A 236 -2.61 -70.80 -25.02
C THR A 236 -3.51 -71.92 -25.52
N GLN A 237 -4.82 -71.66 -25.67
CA GLN A 237 -5.77 -72.63 -26.25
C GLN A 237 -5.44 -72.92 -27.71
N LEU A 238 -5.18 -71.88 -28.52
CA LEU A 238 -4.79 -72.03 -29.91
C LEU A 238 -3.49 -72.81 -30.07
N ARG A 239 -2.47 -72.54 -29.24
CA ARG A 239 -1.21 -73.31 -29.24
C ARG A 239 -1.43 -74.78 -28.93
N LYS A 240 -2.30 -75.10 -27.97
CA LYS A 240 -2.65 -76.51 -27.66
C LYS A 240 -3.38 -77.17 -28.82
N ALA A 241 -4.38 -76.50 -29.39
CA ALA A 241 -5.13 -77.02 -30.54
C ALA A 241 -4.22 -77.24 -31.76
N TRP A 242 -3.29 -76.33 -32.01
CA TRP A 242 -2.32 -76.45 -33.09
C TRP A 242 -1.42 -77.69 -32.93
N LYS A 243 -0.89 -77.94 -31.73
CA LYS A 243 -0.11 -79.16 -31.43
C LYS A 243 -0.89 -80.45 -31.63
N ILE A 244 -2.17 -80.46 -31.24
CA ILE A 244 -3.04 -81.64 -31.44
C ILE A 244 -3.26 -81.88 -32.94
N ASN A 245 -3.58 -80.83 -33.70
CA ASN A 245 -3.75 -80.95 -35.15
C ASN A 245 -2.47 -81.40 -35.85
N GLU A 246 -1.31 -80.93 -35.41
CA GLU A 246 0.00 -81.38 -35.92
C GLU A 246 0.21 -82.88 -35.66
N ALA A 247 -0.04 -83.35 -34.43
CA ALA A 247 0.04 -84.78 -34.08
C ALA A 247 -0.94 -85.63 -34.91
N LEU A 248 -2.18 -85.15 -35.10
CA LEU A 248 -3.17 -85.84 -35.94
C LEU A 248 -2.74 -85.91 -37.42
N LEU A 249 -2.05 -84.88 -37.93
CA LEU A 249 -1.50 -84.89 -39.29
C LEU A 249 -0.33 -85.88 -39.42
N GLU A 250 0.51 -86.03 -38.40
CA GLU A 250 1.56 -87.06 -38.39
C GLU A 250 0.96 -88.48 -38.36
N ASP A 251 -0.02 -88.73 -37.48
CA ASP A 251 -0.74 -90.01 -37.41
C ASP A 251 -1.44 -90.35 -38.74
N ALA A 252 -1.99 -89.34 -39.43
CA ALA A 252 -2.63 -89.54 -40.74
C ALA A 252 -1.64 -89.92 -41.86
N LYS A 253 -0.36 -89.49 -41.78
CA LYS A 253 0.65 -89.85 -42.78
C LYS A 253 1.04 -91.34 -42.70
N VAL A 254 1.05 -91.92 -41.50
CA VAL A 254 1.35 -93.35 -41.29
C VAL A 254 0.29 -94.26 -41.94
N ILE A 255 -0.92 -93.76 -42.17
CA ILE A 255 -2.04 -94.53 -42.77
C ILE A 255 -1.98 -94.53 -44.32
N GLN A 256 -1.12 -93.72 -44.96
CA GLN A 256 -1.10 -93.56 -46.42
C GLN A 256 -0.16 -94.52 -47.19
N ALA A 257 0.66 -95.33 -46.51
CA ALA A 257 1.47 -96.35 -47.19
C ALA A 257 0.57 -97.41 -47.86
N PRO A 258 0.74 -97.70 -49.17
CA PRO A 258 -0.08 -98.69 -49.86
C PRO A 258 0.22 -100.09 -49.32
N ASP A 259 -0.80 -100.76 -48.77
CA ASP A 259 -0.69 -102.17 -48.32
C ASP A 259 -0.12 -103.04 -49.46
N THR A 260 0.97 -103.75 -49.17
CA THR A 260 1.76 -104.60 -50.07
C THR A 260 0.88 -105.53 -50.91
N ARG A 261 -0.24 -106.01 -50.35
CA ARG A 261 -1.18 -106.89 -51.04
C ARG A 261 -1.85 -106.21 -52.23
N TYR A 262 -2.16 -104.92 -52.12
CA TYR A 262 -2.71 -104.15 -53.23
C TYR A 262 -1.65 -103.90 -54.30
N LEU A 263 -0.41 -103.58 -53.92
CA LEU A 263 0.68 -103.42 -54.88
C LEU A 263 0.93 -104.71 -55.67
N ILE A 264 0.99 -105.86 -55.00
CA ILE A 264 1.13 -107.17 -55.68
C ILE A 264 -0.03 -107.46 -56.62
N THR A 265 -1.26 -107.11 -56.23
CA THR A 265 -2.42 -107.41 -57.08
C THR A 265 -2.48 -106.52 -58.32
N TYR A 266 -2.10 -105.24 -58.19
CA TYR A 266 -2.36 -104.24 -59.22
C TYR A 266 -1.12 -103.76 -59.98
N LEU A 267 0.12 -103.99 -59.52
CA LEU A 267 1.33 -103.63 -60.29
C LEU A 267 1.36 -104.22 -61.72
N PRO A 268 0.95 -105.48 -61.97
CA PRO A 268 0.90 -106.05 -63.31
C PRO A 268 -0.06 -105.34 -64.26
N LEU A 269 -1.03 -104.57 -63.72
CA LEU A 269 -1.91 -103.73 -64.52
C LEU A 269 -1.15 -102.59 -65.21
N PHE A 270 -0.16 -102.00 -64.52
CA PHE A 270 0.54 -100.81 -64.96
C PHE A 270 1.80 -101.13 -65.78
N PHE A 271 2.52 -102.20 -65.42
CA PHE A 271 3.82 -102.51 -65.99
C PHE A 271 3.86 -103.91 -66.63
N SER A 272 4.66 -104.08 -67.68
CA SER A 272 5.00 -105.39 -68.27
C SER A 272 6.14 -106.05 -67.50
N ASP A 273 6.12 -107.38 -67.41
CA ASP A 273 7.22 -108.18 -66.83
C ASP A 273 7.62 -107.78 -65.40
N VAL A 274 6.66 -107.34 -64.58
CA VAL A 274 6.91 -106.83 -63.22
C VAL A 274 7.64 -107.85 -62.36
N TRP A 275 7.17 -109.09 -62.35
CA TRP A 275 7.67 -110.13 -61.45
C TRP A 275 8.96 -110.79 -61.91
N THR A 276 9.42 -110.51 -63.14
CA THR A 276 10.75 -110.92 -63.59
C THR A 276 11.81 -109.85 -63.31
N LYS A 277 11.39 -108.60 -63.05
CA LYS A 277 12.30 -107.46 -62.86
C LYS A 277 12.31 -106.87 -61.45
N ILE A 278 11.25 -107.06 -60.68
CA ILE A 278 11.11 -106.56 -59.29
C ILE A 278 11.12 -107.76 -58.34
N THR A 279 12.01 -107.75 -57.35
CA THR A 279 12.00 -108.77 -56.31
C THR A 279 10.96 -108.43 -55.23
N MET A 280 10.44 -109.44 -54.53
CA MET A 280 9.42 -109.21 -53.49
C MET A 280 9.95 -108.37 -52.32
N SER A 281 11.27 -108.40 -52.07
CA SER A 281 11.95 -107.52 -51.11
C SER A 281 11.86 -106.06 -51.51
N ASP A 282 11.94 -105.75 -52.81
CA ASP A 282 11.82 -104.37 -53.31
C ASP A 282 10.39 -103.86 -53.08
N ILE A 283 9.36 -104.68 -53.31
CA ILE A 283 7.95 -104.31 -53.06
C ILE A 283 7.69 -104.09 -51.56
N ALA A 284 8.26 -104.94 -50.71
CA ALA A 284 8.17 -104.78 -49.26
C ALA A 284 8.80 -103.44 -48.82
N CYS A 285 9.94 -103.07 -49.42
CA CYS A 285 10.57 -101.76 -49.22
C CYS A 285 9.67 -100.60 -49.66
N PHE A 286 9.07 -100.66 -50.86
CA PHE A 286 8.17 -99.61 -51.36
C PHE A 286 6.84 -99.47 -50.60
N SER A 287 6.44 -100.51 -49.88
CA SER A 287 5.23 -100.50 -49.04
C SER A 287 5.51 -100.32 -47.55
N GLU A 288 6.78 -100.08 -47.19
CA GLU A 288 7.29 -100.06 -45.81
C GLU A 288 6.82 -101.27 -44.97
N SER A 289 6.59 -102.39 -45.64
CA SER A 289 5.99 -103.57 -45.04
C SER A 289 7.07 -104.53 -44.58
N GLN A 290 6.96 -105.00 -43.34
CA GLN A 290 7.85 -106.02 -42.78
C GLN A 290 7.55 -107.44 -43.32
N PHE A 291 6.52 -107.58 -44.17
CA PHE A 291 6.09 -108.85 -44.71
C PHE A 291 6.57 -109.01 -46.16
N ILE A 292 7.45 -110.00 -46.40
CA ILE A 292 7.87 -110.41 -47.74
C ILE A 292 6.97 -111.58 -48.17
N PRO A 293 6.08 -111.40 -49.15
CA PRO A 293 5.21 -112.47 -49.63
C PRO A 293 5.98 -113.45 -50.53
N GLU A 294 5.80 -114.74 -50.27
CA GLU A 294 6.26 -115.82 -51.15
C GLU A 294 5.23 -116.05 -52.25
N ILE A 295 5.56 -115.71 -53.50
CA ILE A 295 4.75 -116.09 -54.67
C ILE A 295 5.53 -117.15 -55.47
N PRO A 296 4.90 -118.28 -55.84
CA PRO A 296 5.59 -119.40 -56.50
C PRO A 296 6.00 -119.07 -57.94
N SER A 297 7.27 -119.31 -58.26
CA SER A 297 7.82 -119.30 -59.62
C SER A 297 7.47 -120.61 -60.34
N PRO A 298 7.14 -120.63 -61.66
CA PRO A 298 7.26 -119.55 -62.65
C PRO A 298 6.02 -118.63 -62.75
N TYR A 299 6.26 -117.33 -62.89
CA TYR A 299 5.21 -116.33 -63.05
C TYR A 299 4.72 -116.27 -64.49
N GLN A 300 3.41 -116.39 -64.67
CA GLN A 300 2.76 -116.14 -65.95
C GLN A 300 2.22 -114.72 -66.01
N GLU A 301 2.53 -114.03 -67.11
CA GLU A 301 1.99 -112.69 -67.35
C GLU A 301 0.46 -112.76 -67.49
N PRO A 302 -0.31 -111.89 -66.81
CA PRO A 302 -1.76 -111.92 -66.90
C PRO A 302 -2.23 -111.64 -68.33
N SER A 303 -3.17 -112.44 -68.83
CA SER A 303 -3.80 -112.23 -70.13
C SER A 303 -4.55 -110.89 -70.21
N ASN A 304 -4.78 -110.38 -71.43
CA ASN A 304 -5.50 -109.12 -71.64
C ASN A 304 -6.88 -109.08 -70.95
N ASP A 305 -7.61 -110.19 -70.92
CA ASP A 305 -8.89 -110.29 -70.21
C ASP A 305 -8.73 -110.16 -68.68
N CYS A 306 -7.63 -110.68 -68.14
CA CYS A 306 -7.30 -110.54 -66.73
C CYS A 306 -6.96 -109.09 -66.38
N LEU A 307 -6.19 -108.40 -67.24
CA LEU A 307 -5.86 -106.98 -67.11
C LEU A 307 -7.11 -106.09 -67.13
N HIS A 308 -8.08 -106.36 -68.00
CA HIS A 308 -9.35 -105.61 -68.02
C HIS A 308 -10.18 -105.82 -66.74
N ARG A 309 -10.17 -107.03 -66.17
CA ARG A 309 -10.80 -107.31 -64.87
C ARG A 309 -10.08 -106.60 -63.72
N LEU A 310 -8.75 -106.61 -63.71
CA LEU A 310 -7.93 -105.89 -62.74
C LEU A 310 -8.18 -104.38 -62.82
N LYS A 311 -8.27 -103.80 -64.03
CA LYS A 311 -8.60 -102.40 -64.24
C LYS A 311 -9.96 -102.01 -63.63
N ARG A 312 -10.99 -102.82 -63.88
CA ARG A 312 -12.33 -102.60 -63.29
C ARG A 312 -12.32 -102.71 -61.77
N ARG A 313 -11.53 -103.64 -61.21
CA ARG A 313 -11.37 -103.80 -59.76
C ARG A 313 -10.63 -102.62 -59.14
N PHE A 314 -9.55 -102.17 -59.80
CA PHE A 314 -8.77 -101.01 -59.39
C PHE A 314 -9.64 -99.75 -59.32
N GLN A 315 -10.45 -99.48 -60.35
CA GLN A 315 -11.37 -98.32 -60.39
C GLN A 315 -12.49 -98.37 -59.34
N LYS A 316 -12.75 -99.54 -58.74
CA LYS A 316 -13.73 -99.70 -57.64
C LYS A 316 -13.09 -99.53 -56.25
N LEU A 317 -11.76 -99.40 -56.15
CA LEU A 317 -11.11 -99.09 -54.87
C LEU A 317 -11.47 -97.66 -54.42
N SER A 318 -11.36 -97.36 -53.14
CA SER A 318 -11.54 -95.99 -52.64
C SER A 318 -10.48 -95.05 -53.21
N GLU A 319 -10.82 -93.76 -53.37
CA GLU A 319 -9.90 -92.76 -53.95
C GLU A 319 -8.55 -92.71 -53.24
N ILE A 320 -8.54 -92.83 -51.91
CA ILE A 320 -7.31 -92.91 -51.10
C ILE A 320 -6.43 -94.11 -51.51
N LYS A 321 -7.03 -95.29 -51.72
CA LYS A 321 -6.27 -96.50 -52.10
C LYS A 321 -5.79 -96.45 -53.54
N GLN A 322 -6.59 -95.89 -54.45
CA GLN A 322 -6.16 -95.64 -55.82
C GLN A 322 -5.00 -94.65 -55.85
N ALA A 323 -5.09 -93.57 -55.08
CA ALA A 323 -4.06 -92.54 -54.98
C ALA A 323 -2.73 -93.09 -54.44
N SER A 324 -2.74 -93.88 -53.35
CA SER A 324 -1.53 -94.49 -52.79
C SER A 324 -0.87 -95.48 -53.77
N ILE A 325 -1.65 -96.30 -54.49
CA ILE A 325 -1.11 -97.21 -55.50
C ILE A 325 -0.52 -96.44 -56.69
N LEU A 326 -1.21 -95.40 -57.16
CA LEU A 326 -0.72 -94.56 -58.27
C LEU A 326 0.53 -93.76 -57.90
N GLU A 327 0.67 -93.33 -56.64
CA GLU A 327 1.88 -92.67 -56.14
C GLU A 327 3.09 -93.58 -56.25
N CYS A 328 2.97 -94.78 -55.68
CA CYS A 328 4.00 -95.81 -55.77
C CYS A 328 4.31 -96.20 -57.22
N CYS A 329 3.29 -96.29 -58.08
CA CYS A 329 3.51 -96.56 -59.51
C CYS A 329 4.18 -95.39 -60.23
N SER A 330 3.96 -94.14 -59.81
CA SER A 330 4.62 -92.96 -60.39
C SER A 330 6.13 -92.99 -60.12
N ASP A 331 6.52 -93.34 -58.89
CA ASP A 331 7.94 -93.45 -58.53
C ASP A 331 8.65 -94.56 -59.32
N LEU A 332 7.93 -95.63 -59.65
CA LEU A 332 8.43 -96.76 -60.45
C LEU A 332 8.43 -96.50 -61.97
N GLN A 333 7.70 -95.47 -62.46
CA GLN A 333 7.53 -95.20 -63.89
C GLN A 333 8.86 -94.98 -64.62
N HIS A 334 9.87 -94.44 -63.93
CA HIS A 334 11.18 -94.15 -64.52
C HIS A 334 12.01 -95.41 -64.84
N GLN A 335 11.65 -96.57 -64.29
CA GLN A 335 12.45 -97.78 -64.38
C GLN A 335 11.78 -98.91 -65.20
N TYR A 336 10.48 -98.82 -65.48
CA TYR A 336 9.72 -99.91 -66.09
C TYR A 336 8.81 -99.46 -67.24
N GLU A 337 8.58 -100.35 -68.21
CA GLU A 337 7.72 -100.07 -69.35
C GLU A 337 6.24 -100.06 -68.95
N VAL A 338 5.62 -98.89 -69.10
CA VAL A 338 4.19 -98.69 -68.81
C VAL A 338 3.32 -99.25 -69.94
N ARG A 339 2.41 -100.18 -69.57
CA ARG A 339 1.41 -100.74 -70.49
C ARG A 339 0.49 -99.64 -71.03
N ARG A 340 0.22 -99.69 -72.34
CA ARG A 340 -0.70 -98.75 -73.02
C ARG A 340 -2.09 -98.70 -72.35
N LEU A 341 -2.58 -99.83 -71.85
CA LEU A 341 -3.89 -99.96 -71.20
C LEU A 341 -4.04 -99.15 -69.92
N ALA A 342 -2.95 -98.83 -69.23
CA ALA A 342 -2.95 -98.18 -67.91
C ALA A 342 -2.32 -96.77 -67.92
N ARG A 343 -1.76 -96.33 -69.05
CA ARG A 343 -1.08 -95.04 -69.20
C ARG A 343 -1.97 -93.84 -68.82
N HIS A 344 -3.21 -93.81 -69.31
CA HIS A 344 -4.24 -92.82 -68.94
C HIS A 344 -4.64 -92.80 -67.45
N LEU A 345 -4.32 -93.85 -66.66
CA LEU A 345 -4.60 -93.86 -65.21
C LEU A 345 -3.48 -93.19 -64.41
N LEU A 346 -2.24 -93.25 -64.90
CA LEU A 346 -1.08 -92.60 -64.28
C LEU A 346 -1.03 -91.10 -64.63
N GLU A 347 -1.41 -90.73 -65.86
CA GLU A 347 -1.48 -89.33 -66.32
C GLU A 347 -2.60 -88.52 -65.66
N LYS A 348 -3.58 -89.18 -65.02
CA LYS A 348 -4.73 -88.53 -64.38
C LYS A 348 -4.42 -87.86 -63.03
N LYS A 349 -3.16 -87.93 -62.56
CA LYS A 349 -2.69 -87.43 -61.26
C LYS A 349 -1.78 -86.18 -61.36
N GLN A 350 -1.70 -85.52 -62.53
CA GLN A 350 -1.13 -84.17 -62.68
C GLN A 350 -2.20 -83.08 -62.51
#